data_AF-A0A7C3NXQ4-F1
#
_entry.id   AF-A0A7C3NXQ4-F1
#
_cell.length_a   1.000
_cell.length_b   1.000
_cell.length_c   1.000
_cell.angle_alpha   90.00
_cell.angle_beta   90.00
_cell.angle_gamma   90.00
#
_symmetry.space_group_name_H-M   'P 1'
#
loop_
_entity.id
_entity.type
_entity.pdbx_description
1 polymer ?
#
loop_
_entity_poly.entity_id
_entity_poly.type
_entity_poly.pdbx_seq_one_letter_code
_entity_poly.pdbx_strand_id
1 'polypeptide(L)'
;MAHPQRRDPGEALAELTSEITKGIDDAAEALRWCRRHLQERKASETLRLAQLNIAYLALALDWQMEGEVDKAFSAIDRIWWKPYRDDGQEVDATT
;
A
#
# COMPACT_ATOMS: atom_id res chain seq x y z
N MET A 1 -23.58 -21.23 -14.40
CA MET A 1 -22.80 -20.02 -14.79
C MET A 1 -23.08 -18.97 -13.73
N ALA A 2 -22.09 -18.66 -12.89
CA ALA A 2 -22.26 -17.65 -11.84
C ALA A 2 -22.08 -16.26 -12.47
N HIS A 3 -23.07 -15.39 -12.32
CA HIS A 3 -22.91 -13.97 -12.63
C HIS A 3 -21.85 -13.38 -11.68
N PRO A 4 -20.84 -12.65 -12.18
CA PRO A 4 -19.99 -11.87 -11.29
C PRO A 4 -20.89 -10.83 -10.62
N GLN A 5 -21.00 -10.91 -9.29
CA GLN A 5 -21.72 -9.92 -8.51
C GLN A 5 -21.06 -8.57 -8.78
N ARG A 6 -21.79 -7.66 -9.46
CA ARG A 6 -21.41 -6.26 -9.54
C ARG A 6 -21.42 -5.73 -8.10
N ARG A 7 -20.24 -5.44 -7.54
CA ARG A 7 -20.13 -4.71 -6.26
C ARG A 7 -20.95 -3.43 -6.36
N ASP A 8 -21.62 -3.06 -5.27
CA ASP A 8 -22.21 -1.73 -5.17
C ASP A 8 -21.11 -0.68 -5.32
N PRO A 9 -21.23 0.30 -6.24
CA PRO A 9 -20.24 1.36 -6.39
C PRO A 9 -19.92 2.09 -5.08
N GLY A 10 -20.90 2.22 -4.19
CA GLY A 10 -20.70 2.82 -2.86
C GLY A 10 -19.80 1.97 -1.96
N GLU A 11 -19.98 0.65 -1.98
CA GLU A 11 -19.17 -0.30 -1.23
C GLU A 11 -17.72 -0.34 -1.74
N ALA A 12 -17.53 -0.37 -3.07
CA ALA A 12 -16.20 -0.36 -3.68
C ALA A 12 -15.41 0.91 -3.34
N LEU A 13 -16.08 2.08 -3.31
CA LEU A 13 -15.44 3.34 -2.92
C LEU A 13 -15.06 3.36 -1.44
N ALA A 14 -15.92 2.81 -0.56
CA ALA A 14 -15.63 2.72 0.87
C ALA A 14 -14.44 1.78 1.14
N GLU A 15 -14.39 0.63 0.47
CA GLU A 15 -13.27 -0.31 0.52
C GLU A 15 -11.96 0.33 0.02
N LEU A 16 -12.00 0.98 -1.14
CA LEU A 16 -10.84 1.69 -1.70
C LEU A 16 -10.30 2.74 -0.73
N THR A 17 -11.19 3.54 -0.14
CA THR A 17 -10.82 4.58 0.83
C THR A 17 -10.18 3.97 2.09
N SER A 18 -10.71 2.83 2.54
CA SER A 18 -10.14 2.07 3.67
C SER A 18 -8.73 1.57 3.35
N GLU A 19 -8.51 0.98 2.16
CA GLU A 19 -7.19 0.50 1.76
C GLU A 19 -6.18 1.63 1.58
N ILE A 20 -6.57 2.77 0.98
CA ILE A 20 -5.71 3.97 0.90
C ILE A 20 -5.30 4.43 2.30
N THR A 21 -6.25 4.52 3.23
CA THR A 21 -6.01 4.96 4.62
C THR A 21 -5.00 4.05 5.31
N LYS A 22 -5.22 2.73 5.22
CA LYS A 22 -4.32 1.72 5.78
C LYS A 22 -2.93 1.81 5.16
N GLY A 23 -2.81 2.05 3.85
CA GLY A 23 -1.52 2.18 3.19
C GLY A 23 -0.74 3.42 3.65
N ILE A 24 -1.44 4.53 3.92
CA ILE A 24 -0.85 5.74 4.52
C ILE A 24 -0.32 5.44 5.92
N ASP A 25 -1.10 4.74 6.75
CA ASP A 25 -0.69 4.36 8.11
C ASP A 25 0.55 3.46 8.10
N ASP A 26 0.57 2.43 7.23
CA ASP A 26 1.70 1.52 7.07
C ASP A 26 2.97 2.26 6.59
N ALA A 27 2.84 3.18 5.62
CA ALA A 27 3.96 3.98 5.14
C ALA A 27 4.49 4.93 6.23
N ALA A 28 3.59 5.56 7.00
CA ALA A 28 3.97 6.42 8.11
C ALA A 28 4.70 5.64 9.21
N GLU A 29 4.24 4.43 9.53
CA GLU A 29 4.91 3.57 10.49
C GLU A 29 6.29 3.11 10.00
N ALA A 30 6.43 2.77 8.72
CA ALA A 30 7.71 2.44 8.10
C ALA A 30 8.72 3.59 8.24
N LEU A 31 8.30 4.83 8.00
CA LEU A 31 9.16 6.01 8.17
C LEU A 31 9.55 6.22 9.63
N ARG A 32 8.62 6.04 10.58
CA ARG A 32 8.91 6.11 12.02
C ARG A 32 9.90 5.02 12.44
N TRP A 33 9.77 3.81 11.91
CA TRP A 33 10.69 2.71 12.15
C TRP A 33 12.09 3.06 11.61
N CYS A 34 12.21 3.51 10.36
CA CYS A 34 13.49 3.87 9.75
C CYS A 34 14.23 4.96 10.54
N ARG A 35 13.49 5.96 11.06
CA ARG A 35 14.06 7.01 11.91
C ARG A 35 14.71 6.48 13.19
N ARG A 36 14.19 5.37 13.75
CA ARG A 36 14.77 4.71 14.94
C ARG A 36 15.97 3.82 14.61
N HIS A 37 16.14 3.43 13.34
CA HIS A 37 17.11 2.42 12.90
C HIS A 37 18.06 2.93 11.80
N LEU A 38 18.37 4.23 11.75
CA LEU A 38 19.10 4.89 10.65
C LEU A 38 20.46 4.26 10.28
N GLN A 39 21.10 3.54 11.21
CA GLN A 39 22.40 2.89 11.00
C GLN A 39 22.27 1.44 10.52
N GLU A 40 21.05 0.90 10.46
CA GLU A 40 20.79 -0.45 10.00
C GLU A 40 20.66 -0.47 8.48
N ARG A 41 21.30 -1.45 7.84
CA ARG A 41 21.15 -1.69 6.39
C ARG A 41 19.67 -1.80 5.99
N LYS A 42 18.88 -2.49 6.80
CA LYS A 42 17.45 -2.71 6.59
C LYS A 42 16.65 -1.40 6.54
N ALA A 43 17.09 -0.34 7.22
CA ALA A 43 16.42 0.97 7.17
C ALA A 43 16.46 1.61 5.78
N SER A 44 17.53 1.43 5.02
CA SER A 44 17.60 1.95 3.64
C SER A 44 16.65 1.20 2.70
N GLU A 45 16.55 -0.12 2.86
CA GLU A 45 15.63 -0.98 2.10
C GLU A 45 14.16 -0.65 2.46
N THR A 46 13.83 -0.54 3.74
CA THR A 46 12.51 -0.14 4.23
C THR A 46 12.13 1.28 3.77
N LEU A 47 13.06 2.24 3.79
CA LEU A 47 12.83 3.59 3.25
C LEU A 47 12.47 3.56 1.76
N ARG A 48 13.15 2.70 0.99
CA ARG A 48 12.88 2.56 -0.44
C ARG A 48 11.50 1.97 -0.71
N LEU A 49 11.08 0.97 0.07
CA LEU A 49 9.74 0.41 0.01
C LEU A 49 8.67 1.44 0.43
N ALA A 50 8.92 2.20 1.51
CA ALA A 50 8.01 3.25 1.95
C ALA A 50 7.83 4.33 0.86
N GLN A 51 8.92 4.75 0.21
CA GLN A 51 8.86 5.68 -0.92
C GLN A 51 7.99 5.14 -2.06
N LEU A 52 8.16 3.86 -2.40
CA LEU A 52 7.42 3.23 -3.49
C LEU A 52 5.93 3.08 -3.17
N ASN A 53 5.59 2.68 -1.93
CA ASN A 53 4.21 2.66 -1.46
C ASN A 53 3.55 4.04 -1.52
N ILE A 54 4.26 5.10 -1.11
CA ILE A 54 3.74 6.47 -1.18
C ILE A 54 3.45 6.88 -2.63
N ALA A 55 4.30 6.48 -3.59
CA ALA A 55 4.06 6.76 -5.01
C ALA A 55 2.80 6.04 -5.54
N TYR A 56 2.58 4.77 -5.16
CA TYR A 56 1.36 4.06 -5.52
C TYR A 56 0.11 4.60 -4.83
N LEU A 57 0.21 5.06 -3.58
CA LEU A 57 -0.89 5.73 -2.88
C LEU A 57 -1.28 7.04 -3.56
N ALA A 58 -0.30 7.85 -3.99
CA ALA A 58 -0.57 9.06 -4.75
C ALA A 58 -1.30 8.74 -6.06
N LEU A 59 -0.84 7.72 -6.79
CA LEU A 59 -1.49 7.28 -8.03
C LEU A 59 -2.93 6.76 -7.81
N ALA A 60 -3.16 6.01 -6.72
CA ALA A 60 -4.48 5.53 -6.36
C ALA A 60 -5.44 6.69 -6.04
N LEU A 61 -4.96 7.71 -5.33
CA LEU A 61 -5.72 8.93 -5.03
C LEU A 61 -6.09 9.70 -6.30
N ASP A 62 -5.15 9.88 -7.23
CA ASP A 62 -5.40 10.55 -8.51
C ASP A 62 -6.52 9.85 -9.29
N TRP A 63 -6.41 8.52 -9.44
CA TRP A 63 -7.44 7.74 -10.12
C TRP A 63 -8.78 7.71 -9.38
N GLN A 64 -8.78 7.68 -8.04
CA GLN A 64 -10.02 7.79 -7.26
C GLN A 64 -10.71 9.14 -7.52
N MET A 65 -9.96 10.24 -7.56
CA MET A 65 -10.50 11.58 -7.85
C MET A 65 -11.04 11.71 -9.28
N GLU A 66 -10.45 10.99 -10.23
CA GLU A 66 -10.93 10.89 -11.61
C GLU A 66 -12.17 9.98 -11.76
N GLY A 67 -12.57 9.26 -10.70
CA GLY A 67 -13.65 8.28 -10.73
C GLY A 67 -13.25 6.92 -11.31
N GLU A 68 -11.96 6.69 -11.54
CA GLU A 68 -11.37 5.48 -12.13
C GLU A 68 -11.06 4.45 -11.04
N VAL A 69 -12.10 3.95 -10.36
CA VAL A 69 -12.00 3.08 -9.17
C VAL A 69 -11.17 1.81 -9.41
N ASP A 70 -11.34 1.13 -10.56
CA ASP A 70 -10.60 -0.10 -10.88
C ASP A 70 -9.09 0.16 -11.06
N LYS A 71 -8.73 1.33 -11.62
CA LYS A 71 -7.33 1.73 -11.72
C LYS A 71 -6.78 2.04 -10.33
N ALA A 72 -7.54 2.76 -9.50
CA ALA A 72 -7.15 3.05 -8.13
C ALA A 72 -6.84 1.76 -7.35
N PHE A 73 -7.69 0.73 -7.45
CA PHE A 73 -7.40 -0.59 -6.89
C PHE A 73 -6.13 -1.23 -7.50
N SER A 74 -5.93 -1.12 -8.81
CA SER A 74 -4.74 -1.64 -9.48
C SER A 74 -3.43 -0.97 -8.98
N ALA A 75 -3.48 0.29 -8.52
CA ALA A 75 -2.36 0.94 -7.84
C ALA A 75 -2.18 0.41 -6.41
N ILE A 76 -3.26 0.21 -5.67
CA ILE A 76 -3.21 -0.36 -4.31
C ILE A 76 -2.62 -1.77 -4.31
N ASP A 77 -2.91 -2.60 -5.31
CA ASP A 77 -2.34 -3.95 -5.46
C ASP A 77 -0.81 -3.97 -5.56
N ARG A 78 -0.18 -2.81 -5.80
CA ARG A 78 1.28 -2.65 -5.86
C ARG A 78 1.91 -2.24 -4.54
N ILE A 79 1.13 -2.03 -3.48
CA ILE A 79 1.63 -1.62 -2.16
C ILE A 79 2.22 -2.83 -1.43
N TRP A 80 3.45 -2.68 -0.92
CA TRP A 80 4.06 -3.64 0.01
C TRP A 80 3.58 -3.37 1.43
N TRP A 81 2.56 -4.11 1.85
CA TRP A 81 2.02 -4.04 3.21
C TRP A 81 3.06 -4.43 4.26
N LYS A 82 3.10 -3.68 5.37
CA LYS A 82 4.04 -3.87 6.48
C LYS A 82 5.49 -4.06 6.00
N PRO A 83 6.10 -3.06 5.33
CA PRO A 83 7.44 -3.19 4.77
C PRO A 83 8.54 -3.30 5.86
N TYR A 84 8.17 -3.19 7.13
CA TYR A 84 8.99 -3.46 8.29
C TYR A 84 8.36 -4.63 9.07
N ARG A 85 9.12 -5.69 9.32
CA ARG A 85 8.79 -6.74 10.29
C ARG A 85 9.93 -6.82 11.31
N ASP A 86 9.56 -6.98 12.58
CA ASP A 86 10.47 -7.01 13.74
C ASP A 86 11.18 -8.37 13.92
N ASP A 87 10.93 -9.32 13.01
CA ASP A 87 11.02 -10.75 13.33
C ASP A 87 12.06 -11.51 12.48
N GLY A 88 12.97 -10.83 11.78
CA GLY A 88 14.06 -11.51 11.05
C GLY A 88 13.64 -12.44 9.89
N GLN A 89 12.36 -12.47 9.49
CA GLN A 89 11.93 -13.21 8.30
C GLN A 89 12.07 -12.34 7.05
N GLU A 90 12.85 -12.84 6.09
CA GLU A 90 13.05 -12.27 4.76
C GLU A 90 11.71 -12.03 4.08
N VAL A 91 11.59 -10.88 3.41
CA VAL A 91 10.50 -10.66 2.45
C VAL A 91 10.86 -11.52 1.26
N ASP A 92 10.26 -12.71 1.18
CA ASP A 92 10.43 -13.62 0.06
C ASP A 92 9.89 -12.90 -1.19
N ALA A 93 10.79 -12.44 -2.05
CA ALA A 93 10.48 -11.72 -3.29
C ALA A 93 10.10 -12.69 -4.42
N THR A 94 9.30 -13.71 -4.11
CA THR A 94 8.95 -14.79 -5.03
C THR A 94 7.48 -15.16 -4.91
N THR A 95 6.65 -14.62 -5.80
CA THR A 95 5.99 -15.34 -6.91
C THR A 95 5.08 -14.38 -7.68
#